data_AF-A0A6C0LUV2-F1
#
_entry.id   AF-A0A6C0LUV2-F1
#
_cell.length_a   1.000
_cell.length_b   1.000
_cell.length_c   1.000
_cell.angle_alpha   90.00
_cell.angle_beta   90.00
_cell.angle_gamma   90.00
#
_symmetry.space_group_name_H-M   'P 1'
#
loop_
_entity.id
_entity.type
_entity.pdbx_description
1 polymer ?
#
loop_
_entity_poly.entity_id
_entity_poly.type
_entity_poly.pdbx_seq_one_letter_code
_entity_poly.pdbx_strand_id
1 'polypeptide(L)'
;MNDIVSCTDFLDMLNIDDGNVDEDNCCLISQEELMPNYITLLCGHTFNYECILNEAIHQKTKYNPLDTTRLRLNQLKCPYCRVVQNKLLPKRGEKIYGVNSPEKYCMRPYKCCYEFKSGKRKGCLCDKESYETMCVSHMKITEKKDNGCSCVLISGKNKGNQCMGSIHQEGLCKRHFTMSKKVSVK
;
A
#
# COMPACT_ATOMS: atom_id res chain seq x y z
N MET A 1 55.58 21.76 -17.04
CA MET A 1 55.23 20.98 -18.24
C MET A 1 53.85 20.43 -17.97
N ASN A 2 52.90 20.75 -18.84
CA ASN A 2 51.48 20.46 -18.65
C ASN A 2 51.22 19.00 -19.03
N ASP A 3 50.90 18.16 -18.06
CA ASP A 3 50.42 16.81 -18.32
C ASP A 3 48.98 16.91 -18.80
N ILE A 4 48.82 16.78 -20.11
CA ILE A 4 47.54 16.57 -20.77
C ILE A 4 47.09 15.17 -20.37
N VAL A 5 46.14 15.09 -19.44
CA VAL A 5 45.44 13.84 -19.13
C VAL A 5 44.81 13.36 -20.43
N SER A 6 45.28 12.21 -20.92
CA SER A 6 44.88 11.62 -22.19
C SER A 6 43.40 11.28 -22.18
N CYS A 7 42.66 11.72 -23.19
CA CYS A 7 41.21 11.50 -23.32
C CYS A 7 40.83 10.01 -23.51
N THR A 8 41.81 9.14 -23.68
CA THR A 8 41.64 7.68 -23.88
C THR A 8 41.25 6.96 -22.60
N ASP A 9 41.80 7.39 -21.46
CA ASP A 9 41.64 6.68 -20.19
C ASP A 9 40.20 6.79 -19.65
N PHE A 10 39.49 7.84 -20.03
CA PHE A 10 38.08 8.04 -19.66
C PHE A 10 37.13 7.17 -20.48
N LEU A 11 37.49 6.85 -21.74
CA LEU A 11 36.64 6.06 -22.64
C LEU A 11 36.75 4.56 -22.34
N ASP A 12 37.93 4.10 -21.90
CA ASP A 12 38.16 2.71 -21.52
C ASP A 12 37.44 2.34 -20.21
N MET A 13 37.22 3.30 -19.29
CA MET A 13 36.38 3.11 -18.10
C MET A 13 34.88 3.00 -18.40
N LEU A 14 34.41 3.52 -19.54
CA LEU A 14 33.00 3.45 -19.97
C LEU A 14 32.66 2.16 -20.72
N ASN A 15 33.68 1.37 -21.10
CA ASN A 15 33.53 0.10 -21.83
C ASN A 15 33.57 -1.14 -20.91
N ILE A 16 33.42 -0.94 -19.60
CA ILE A 16 33.20 -2.05 -18.67
C ILE A 16 31.74 -2.46 -18.85
N ASP A 17 31.53 -3.57 -19.54
CA ASP A 17 30.23 -4.21 -19.75
C ASP A 17 29.72 -4.73 -18.39
N ASP A 18 29.11 -3.83 -17.61
CA ASP A 18 28.46 -4.15 -16.34
C ASP A 18 27.26 -5.04 -16.66
N GLY A 19 27.48 -6.34 -16.49
CA GLY A 19 26.55 -7.38 -16.92
C GLY A 19 25.12 -7.12 -16.44
N ASN A 20 24.20 -7.06 -17.42
CA ASN A 20 22.74 -7.18 -17.29
C ASN A 20 22.18 -6.82 -15.91
N VAL A 21 22.32 -5.55 -15.51
CA VAL A 21 21.49 -5.01 -14.43
C VAL A 21 20.14 -4.73 -15.09
N ASP A 22 19.09 -5.44 -14.67
CA ASP A 22 17.71 -5.14 -15.10
C ASP A 22 17.39 -3.69 -14.68
N GLU A 23 17.60 -2.72 -15.58
CA GLU A 23 17.38 -1.28 -15.35
C GLU A 23 15.97 -0.99 -14.80
N ASP A 24 15.01 -1.87 -15.09
CA ASP A 24 13.62 -1.77 -14.67
C ASP A 24 13.39 -2.00 -13.15
N ASN A 25 14.35 -2.57 -12.43
CA ASN A 25 14.22 -2.90 -11.00
C ASN A 25 14.99 -1.98 -10.05
N CYS A 26 15.44 -0.82 -10.53
CA CYS A 26 16.17 0.15 -9.71
C CYS A 26 15.34 1.41 -9.38
N CYS A 27 15.64 2.01 -8.23
CA CYS A 27 15.11 3.28 -7.79
C CYS A 27 15.76 4.43 -8.58
N LEU A 28 14.94 5.27 -9.24
CA LEU A 28 15.45 6.38 -10.06
C LEU A 28 16.09 7.55 -9.27
N ILE A 29 16.13 7.47 -7.93
CA ILE A 29 16.81 8.45 -7.07
C ILE A 29 18.11 7.89 -6.51
N SER A 30 18.09 6.70 -5.90
CA SER A 30 19.29 6.11 -5.27
C SER A 30 20.10 5.22 -6.21
N GLN A 31 19.54 4.82 -7.36
CA GLN A 31 20.10 3.83 -8.29
C GLN A 31 20.28 2.42 -7.69
N GLU A 32 19.73 2.19 -6.49
CA GLU A 32 19.71 0.89 -5.82
C GLU A 32 18.47 0.08 -6.20
N GLU A 33 18.44 -1.20 -5.87
CA GLU A 33 17.30 -2.08 -6.08
C GLU A 33 16.01 -1.55 -5.41
N LEU A 34 14.87 -1.82 -6.04
CA LEU A 34 13.56 -1.48 -5.51
C LEU A 34 13.21 -2.36 -4.29
N MET A 35 13.03 -1.71 -3.15
CA MET A 35 12.61 -2.38 -1.91
C MET A 35 11.14 -2.81 -1.98
N PRO A 36 10.67 -3.81 -1.20
CA PRO A 36 9.28 -4.27 -1.22
C PRO A 36 8.20 -3.18 -1.01
N ASN A 37 8.59 -2.08 -0.35
CA ASN A 37 7.77 -0.91 -0.11
C ASN A 37 8.01 0.22 -1.14
N TYR A 38 8.47 -0.09 -2.36
CA TYR A 38 8.54 0.91 -3.43
C TYR A 38 7.16 1.50 -3.73
N ILE A 39 7.16 2.63 -4.42
CA ILE A 39 5.94 3.28 -4.93
C ILE A 39 6.12 3.69 -6.39
N THR A 40 5.01 3.68 -7.12
CA THR A 40 4.94 4.23 -8.48
C THR A 40 4.12 5.51 -8.44
N LEU A 41 4.68 6.63 -8.89
CA LEU A 41 3.93 7.88 -9.03
C LEU A 41 2.92 7.80 -10.18
N LEU A 42 1.99 8.76 -10.27
CA LEU A 42 0.99 8.77 -11.35
C LEU A 42 1.59 9.00 -12.74
N CYS A 43 2.83 9.50 -12.82
CA CYS A 43 3.58 9.63 -14.05
C CYS A 43 4.28 8.32 -14.47
N GLY A 44 4.14 7.22 -13.72
CA GLY A 44 4.72 5.92 -14.04
C GLY A 44 6.10 5.64 -13.43
N HIS A 45 6.79 6.65 -12.91
CA HIS A 45 8.13 6.48 -12.32
C HIS A 45 8.07 5.83 -10.94
N THR A 46 8.99 4.88 -10.72
CA THR A 46 9.13 4.07 -9.49
C THR A 46 10.27 4.57 -8.62
N PHE A 47 10.04 4.55 -7.31
CA PHE A 47 11.02 4.99 -6.31
C PHE A 47 10.88 4.18 -5.02
N ASN A 48 12.00 3.99 -4.32
CA ASN A 48 11.98 3.58 -2.92
C ASN A 48 11.28 4.65 -2.07
N TYR A 49 10.39 4.20 -1.18
CA TYR A 49 9.50 5.11 -0.45
C TYR A 49 10.25 6.15 0.39
N GLU A 50 11.38 5.77 1.00
CA GLU A 50 12.19 6.68 1.79
C GLU A 50 12.84 7.78 0.94
N CYS A 51 13.39 7.42 -0.22
CA CYS A 51 14.02 8.36 -1.15
C CYS A 51 13.03 9.44 -1.61
N ILE A 52 11.86 9.01 -2.08
CA ILE A 52 10.83 9.92 -2.58
C ILE A 52 10.17 10.71 -1.45
N LEU A 53 10.07 10.15 -0.23
CA LEU A 53 9.58 10.88 0.94
C LEU A 53 10.52 12.03 1.30
N ASN A 54 11.82 11.78 1.40
CA ASN A 54 12.83 12.79 1.72
C ASN A 54 12.87 13.90 0.66
N GLU A 55 12.79 13.51 -0.61
CA GLU A 55 12.73 14.46 -1.71
C GLU A 55 11.45 15.30 -1.69
N ALA A 56 10.29 14.68 -1.41
CA ALA A 56 9.03 15.40 -1.24
C ALA A 56 9.05 16.40 -0.07
N ILE A 57 9.71 16.06 1.03
CA ILE A 57 9.94 16.97 2.16
C ILE A 57 10.79 18.15 1.71
N HIS A 58 11.91 17.90 1.03
CA HIS A 58 12.79 18.95 0.52
C HIS A 58 12.04 19.91 -0.41
N GLN A 59 11.29 19.40 -1.37
CA GLN A 59 10.50 20.23 -2.31
C GLN A 59 9.47 21.13 -1.62
N LYS A 60 8.95 20.74 -0.45
CA LYS A 60 7.89 21.48 0.25
C LYS A 60 8.38 22.35 1.39
N THR A 61 9.55 22.08 1.94
CA THR A 61 10.07 22.76 3.14
C THR A 61 11.29 23.62 2.85
N LYS A 62 12.17 23.20 1.92
CA LYS A 62 13.39 23.92 1.59
C LYS A 62 13.14 24.85 0.41
N TYR A 63 13.53 26.11 0.58
CA TYR A 63 13.55 27.06 -0.52
C TYR A 63 14.68 26.69 -1.49
N ASN A 64 14.35 26.54 -2.78
CA ASN A 64 15.31 26.33 -3.84
C ASN A 64 15.15 27.43 -4.90
N PRO A 65 16.13 28.34 -5.07
CA PRO A 65 16.03 29.43 -6.04
C PRO A 65 16.00 28.94 -7.49
N LEU A 66 16.49 27.73 -7.77
CA LEU A 66 16.47 27.11 -9.10
C LEU A 66 15.11 26.49 -9.41
N ASP A 67 14.22 26.37 -8.43
CA ASP A 67 12.91 25.78 -8.57
C ASP A 67 11.82 26.85 -8.46
N THR A 68 11.34 27.29 -9.62
CA THR A 68 10.29 28.31 -9.70
C THR A 68 8.89 27.76 -9.41
N THR A 69 8.73 26.43 -9.31
CA THR A 69 7.41 25.80 -9.18
C THR A 69 6.95 25.75 -7.73
N ARG A 70 5.94 26.56 -7.40
CA ARG A 70 5.32 26.53 -6.07
C ARG A 70 4.22 25.48 -5.99
N LEU A 71 4.49 24.38 -5.26
CA LEU A 71 3.53 23.29 -5.07
C LEU A 71 2.42 23.66 -4.07
N ARG A 72 1.18 23.28 -4.40
CA ARG A 72 0.06 23.32 -3.45
C ARG A 72 0.20 22.22 -2.41
N LEU A 73 -0.60 22.32 -1.34
CA LEU A 73 -0.61 21.35 -0.23
C LEU A 73 -0.81 19.91 -0.73
N ASN A 74 -1.74 19.69 -1.66
CA ASN A 74 -2.11 18.38 -2.20
C ASN A 74 -1.31 17.98 -3.44
N GLN A 75 -0.30 18.77 -3.82
CA GLN A 75 0.51 18.52 -5.01
C GLN A 75 1.87 17.92 -4.66
N LEU A 76 2.37 17.06 -5.52
CA LEU A 76 3.70 16.47 -5.44
C LEU A 76 4.36 16.55 -6.82
N LYS A 77 5.64 16.87 -6.88
CA LYS A 77 6.39 16.89 -8.14
C LYS A 77 7.29 15.66 -8.25
N CYS A 78 7.22 14.99 -9.39
CA CYS A 78 8.12 13.88 -9.67
C CYS A 78 9.57 14.40 -9.77
N PRO A 79 10.55 13.81 -9.06
CA PRO A 79 11.95 14.24 -9.12
C PRO A 79 12.58 13.98 -10.49
N TYR A 80 12.14 12.93 -11.17
CA TYR A 80 12.66 12.50 -12.46
C TYR A 80 12.08 13.34 -13.62
N CYS A 81 10.76 13.24 -13.88
CA CYS A 81 10.14 13.91 -15.03
C CYS A 81 9.55 15.29 -14.73
N ARG A 82 9.62 15.77 -13.49
CA ARG A 82 9.09 17.08 -13.03
C ARG A 82 7.58 17.29 -13.22
N VAL A 83 6.83 16.26 -13.62
CA VAL A 83 5.36 16.30 -13.68
C VAL A 83 4.79 16.47 -12.28
N VAL A 84 3.86 17.42 -12.13
CA VAL A 84 3.15 17.68 -10.87
C VAL A 84 1.86 16.87 -10.83
N GLN A 85 1.75 16.00 -9.83
CA GLN A 85 0.54 15.24 -9.55
C GLN A 85 -0.27 15.88 -8.41
N ASN A 86 -1.60 15.77 -8.45
CA ASN A 86 -2.52 16.32 -7.44
C ASN A 86 -2.84 15.31 -6.31
N LYS A 87 -1.89 14.42 -6.02
CA LYS A 87 -1.98 13.43 -4.95
C LYS A 87 -0.67 13.38 -4.16
N LEU A 88 -0.82 13.24 -2.85
CA LEU A 88 0.26 13.03 -1.89
C LEU A 88 0.70 11.57 -1.84
N LEU A 89 1.84 11.33 -1.22
CA LEU A 89 2.35 9.99 -1.01
C LEU A 89 1.41 9.17 -0.12
N PRO A 90 1.31 7.84 -0.30
CA PRO A 90 0.58 6.99 0.63
C PRO A 90 1.18 7.15 2.03
N LYS A 91 0.33 7.22 3.06
CA LYS A 91 0.81 7.30 4.43
C LYS A 91 1.44 5.97 4.85
N ARG A 92 2.76 5.88 4.80
CA ARG A 92 3.57 4.81 5.41
C ARG A 92 4.48 5.43 6.48
N GLY A 93 4.45 4.88 7.70
CA GLY A 93 5.22 5.40 8.84
C GLY A 93 4.69 6.72 9.42
N GLU A 94 5.60 7.64 9.70
CA GLU A 94 5.31 8.92 10.34
C GLU A 94 4.45 9.85 9.47
N LYS A 95 3.57 10.62 10.11
CA LYS A 95 2.68 11.55 9.43
C LYS A 95 3.37 12.90 9.24
N ILE A 96 3.58 13.28 7.99
CA ILE A 96 4.14 14.56 7.58
C ILE A 96 3.09 15.33 6.79
N TYR A 97 2.66 16.45 7.36
CA TYR A 97 1.63 17.30 6.77
C TYR A 97 2.10 17.90 5.44
N GLY A 98 1.27 17.78 4.42
CA GLY A 98 1.54 18.22 3.06
C GLY A 98 2.38 17.27 2.22
N VAL A 99 2.90 16.17 2.78
CA VAL A 99 3.73 15.18 2.06
C VAL A 99 3.03 13.83 1.93
N ASN A 100 2.63 13.22 3.06
CA ASN A 100 1.90 11.95 3.12
C ASN A 100 0.62 12.05 3.99
N SER A 101 0.19 13.28 4.25
CA SER A 101 -0.98 13.64 5.05
C SER A 101 -1.52 14.98 4.56
N PRO A 102 -2.84 15.23 4.56
CA PRO A 102 -3.92 14.38 5.05
C PRO A 102 -4.32 13.24 4.09
N GLU A 103 -4.89 12.17 4.65
CA GLU A 103 -5.23 10.93 3.92
C GLU A 103 -6.15 11.16 2.71
N LYS A 104 -7.05 12.15 2.78
CA LYS A 104 -7.92 12.55 1.67
C LYS A 104 -7.18 12.93 0.38
N TYR A 105 -5.94 13.41 0.50
CA TYR A 105 -5.11 13.80 -0.64
C TYR A 105 -4.10 12.74 -1.02
N CYS A 106 -3.91 11.69 -0.22
CA CYS A 106 -2.95 10.64 -0.49
C CYS A 106 -3.41 9.75 -1.65
N MET A 107 -2.46 9.30 -2.46
CA MET A 107 -2.70 8.28 -3.46
C MET A 107 -2.89 6.91 -2.82
N ARG A 108 -3.58 6.03 -3.54
CA ARG A 108 -3.85 4.66 -3.15
C ARG A 108 -3.26 3.74 -4.22
N PRO A 109 -2.12 3.09 -3.94
CA PRO A 109 -1.35 2.43 -4.99
C PRO A 109 -2.01 1.13 -5.47
N TYR A 110 -2.88 0.51 -4.67
CA TYR A 110 -3.47 -0.80 -5.00
C TYR A 110 -4.94 -0.68 -5.38
N LYS A 111 -5.40 -1.64 -6.17
CA LYS A 111 -6.82 -1.89 -6.41
C LYS A 111 -7.26 -3.10 -5.60
N CYS A 112 -8.47 -3.04 -5.06
CA CYS A 112 -8.99 -4.11 -4.21
C CYS A 112 -9.17 -5.42 -4.99
N CYS A 113 -8.49 -6.48 -4.58
CA CYS A 113 -8.57 -7.81 -5.20
C CYS A 113 -9.77 -8.66 -4.73
N TYR A 114 -10.75 -8.08 -4.02
CA TYR A 114 -11.87 -8.84 -3.47
C TYR A 114 -12.86 -9.23 -4.57
N GLU A 115 -13.15 -10.53 -4.66
CA GLU A 115 -14.18 -11.08 -5.53
C GLU A 115 -15.50 -11.27 -4.77
N PHE A 116 -16.59 -10.71 -5.31
CA PHE A 116 -17.91 -10.83 -4.71
C PHE A 116 -18.44 -12.27 -4.81
N LYS A 117 -18.77 -12.89 -3.67
CA LYS A 117 -19.28 -14.28 -3.62
C LYS A 117 -20.80 -14.39 -3.79
N SER A 118 -21.53 -13.27 -3.73
CA SER A 118 -22.99 -13.23 -3.78
C SER A 118 -23.51 -11.89 -4.34
N GLY A 119 -24.81 -11.83 -4.60
CA GLY A 119 -25.49 -10.63 -5.10
C GLY A 119 -25.32 -10.39 -6.60
N LYS A 120 -25.75 -9.21 -7.06
CA LYS A 120 -25.76 -8.83 -8.49
C LYS A 120 -24.37 -8.78 -9.13
N ARG A 121 -23.33 -8.55 -8.33
CA ARG A 121 -21.93 -8.45 -8.76
C ARG A 121 -21.12 -9.73 -8.54
N LYS A 122 -21.77 -10.87 -8.31
CA LYS A 122 -21.07 -12.14 -8.03
C LYS A 122 -20.06 -12.48 -9.13
N GLY A 123 -18.85 -12.87 -8.74
CA GLY A 123 -17.75 -13.19 -9.65
C GLY A 123 -16.94 -11.97 -10.11
N CYS A 124 -17.40 -10.74 -9.85
CA CYS A 124 -16.66 -9.53 -10.21
C CYS A 124 -15.67 -9.14 -9.10
N LEU A 125 -14.59 -8.46 -9.49
CA LEU A 125 -13.67 -7.79 -8.57
C LEU A 125 -14.25 -6.47 -8.06
N CYS A 126 -13.66 -5.97 -6.97
CA CYS A 126 -13.98 -4.68 -6.40
C CYS A 126 -13.19 -3.56 -7.07
N ASP A 127 -13.89 -2.53 -7.55
CA ASP A 127 -13.24 -1.42 -8.27
C ASP A 127 -12.69 -0.32 -7.36
N LYS A 128 -12.57 -0.57 -6.05
CA LYS A 128 -12.11 0.46 -5.10
C LYS A 128 -10.59 0.46 -4.99
N GLU A 129 -10.00 1.65 -4.98
CA GLU A 129 -8.60 1.85 -4.65
C GLU A 129 -8.36 1.68 -3.14
N SER A 130 -7.23 1.08 -2.78
CA SER A 130 -6.84 0.70 -1.42
C SER A 130 -5.36 0.94 -1.14
N TYR A 131 -5.03 1.03 0.15
CA TYR A 131 -3.64 1.09 0.64
C TYR A 131 -2.97 -0.29 0.68
N GLU A 132 -3.78 -1.34 0.62
CA GLU A 132 -3.39 -2.74 0.67
C GLU A 132 -4.07 -3.49 -0.48
N THR A 133 -3.87 -4.81 -0.56
CA THR A 133 -4.54 -5.69 -1.53
C THR A 133 -6.07 -5.64 -1.45
N MET A 134 -6.64 -5.32 -0.29
CA MET A 134 -8.09 -5.19 -0.10
C MET A 134 -8.49 -3.82 0.45
N CYS A 135 -9.67 -3.34 0.09
CA CYS A 135 -10.23 -2.13 0.68
C CYS A 135 -10.68 -2.37 2.13
N VAL A 136 -10.68 -1.30 2.93
CA VAL A 136 -11.02 -1.33 4.37
C VAL A 136 -12.37 -2.00 4.63
N SER A 137 -13.36 -1.84 3.74
CA SER A 137 -14.65 -2.52 3.90
C SER A 137 -14.55 -4.03 3.74
N HIS A 138 -13.73 -4.52 2.79
CA HIS A 138 -13.58 -5.96 2.54
C HIS A 138 -12.65 -6.63 3.54
N MET A 139 -11.62 -5.94 4.03
CA MET A 139 -10.81 -6.43 5.17
C MET A 139 -11.66 -6.73 6.41
N LYS A 140 -12.58 -5.82 6.77
CA LYS A 140 -13.50 -6.03 7.89
C LYS A 140 -14.45 -7.21 7.68
N ILE A 141 -14.74 -7.57 6.43
CA ILE A 141 -15.60 -8.71 6.10
C ILE A 141 -14.84 -10.02 6.24
N THR A 142 -13.57 -10.06 5.83
CA THR A 142 -12.71 -11.25 5.99
C THR A 142 -12.42 -11.51 7.47
N GLU A 143 -12.05 -10.50 8.25
CA GLU A 143 -11.78 -10.64 9.69
C GLU A 143 -12.98 -11.16 10.50
N LYS A 144 -14.20 -10.78 10.11
CA LYS A 144 -15.43 -11.25 10.78
C LYS A 144 -15.74 -12.72 10.55
N LYS A 145 -15.20 -13.34 9.49
CA LYS A 145 -15.44 -14.78 9.25
C LYS A 145 -14.73 -15.67 10.26
N ASP A 146 -13.59 -15.23 10.76
CA ASP A 146 -12.77 -16.03 11.67
C ASP A 146 -13.22 -15.87 13.14
N ASN A 147 -13.97 -14.81 13.46
CA ASN A 147 -14.47 -14.51 14.80
C ASN A 147 -15.96 -14.87 14.98
N GLY A 148 -16.30 -16.14 14.77
CA GLY A 148 -17.64 -16.69 14.92
C GLY A 148 -17.82 -17.57 16.17
N CYS A 149 -19.06 -17.75 16.62
CA CYS A 149 -19.40 -18.69 17.69
C CYS A 149 -18.85 -20.10 17.41
N SER A 150 -18.20 -20.70 18.41
CA SER A 150 -17.53 -22.01 18.30
C SER A 150 -18.46 -23.22 18.21
N CYS A 151 -19.75 -23.09 18.56
CA CYS A 151 -20.68 -24.22 18.52
C CYS A 151 -20.97 -24.72 17.11
N VAL A 152 -20.95 -26.05 16.94
CA VAL A 152 -21.42 -26.76 15.75
C VAL A 152 -22.94 -26.96 15.83
N LEU A 153 -23.64 -26.68 14.73
CA LEU A 153 -25.09 -26.84 14.65
C LEU A 153 -25.46 -28.33 14.62
N ILE A 154 -26.33 -28.74 15.54
CA ILE A 154 -26.76 -30.15 15.67
C ILE A 154 -28.02 -30.49 14.86
N SER A 155 -28.69 -29.50 14.28
CA SER A 155 -29.96 -29.66 13.56
C SER A 155 -30.12 -28.67 12.41
N GLY A 156 -31.08 -28.95 11.51
CA GLY A 156 -31.42 -28.10 10.36
C GLY A 156 -30.53 -28.30 9.13
N LYS A 157 -30.77 -27.48 8.09
CA LYS A 157 -30.08 -27.54 6.78
C LYS A 157 -28.55 -27.38 6.87
N ASN A 158 -28.08 -26.70 7.93
CA ASN A 158 -26.67 -26.42 8.16
C ASN A 158 -26.07 -27.30 9.28
N LYS A 159 -26.69 -28.45 9.62
CA LYS A 159 -26.16 -29.40 10.61
C LYS A 159 -24.72 -29.80 10.28
N GLY A 160 -23.87 -29.87 11.29
CA GLY A 160 -22.43 -30.16 11.16
C GLY A 160 -21.56 -28.95 10.86
N ASN A 161 -22.15 -27.79 10.50
CA ASN A 161 -21.40 -26.55 10.30
C ASN A 161 -21.33 -25.71 11.59
N GLN A 162 -20.29 -24.88 11.71
CA GLN A 162 -20.15 -23.91 12.78
C GLN A 162 -21.24 -22.84 12.71
N CYS A 163 -21.74 -22.40 13.86
CA CYS A 163 -22.83 -21.43 13.98
C CYS A 163 -22.51 -20.07 13.34
N MET A 164 -21.26 -19.61 13.40
CA MET A 164 -20.79 -18.30 12.91
C MET A 164 -21.56 -17.08 13.47
N GLY A 165 -22.42 -17.28 14.47
CA GLY A 165 -23.12 -16.18 15.15
C GLY A 165 -22.13 -15.32 15.92
N SER A 166 -22.37 -14.01 15.99
CA SER A 166 -21.49 -13.08 16.72
C SER A 166 -21.29 -13.52 18.17
N ILE A 167 -20.03 -13.55 18.59
CA ILE A 167 -19.61 -13.95 19.94
C ILE A 167 -20.21 -12.96 20.95
N HIS A 168 -20.77 -13.49 22.03
CA HIS A 168 -21.28 -12.74 23.17
C HIS A 168 -20.36 -12.91 24.39
N GLN A 169 -20.10 -14.15 24.81
CA GLN A 169 -19.25 -14.49 25.95
C GLN A 169 -18.70 -15.91 25.76
N GLU A 170 -17.48 -16.19 26.25
CA GLU A 170 -16.84 -17.52 26.21
C GLU A 170 -16.78 -18.15 24.79
N GLY A 171 -16.63 -17.34 23.74
CA GLY A 171 -16.62 -17.83 22.37
C GLY A 171 -18.00 -18.31 21.85
N LEU A 172 -19.08 -18.08 22.61
CA LEU A 172 -20.45 -18.46 22.26
C LEU A 172 -21.31 -17.26 21.87
N CYS A 173 -22.22 -17.44 20.91
CA CYS A 173 -23.24 -16.44 20.60
C CYS A 173 -24.32 -16.41 21.71
N LYS A 174 -25.11 -15.33 21.77
CA LYS A 174 -26.17 -15.17 22.79
C LYS A 174 -27.05 -16.42 22.94
N ARG A 175 -27.48 -17.02 21.82
CA ARG A 175 -28.33 -18.23 21.81
C ARG A 175 -27.62 -19.42 22.44
N HIS A 176 -26.40 -19.72 22.01
CA HIS A 176 -25.65 -20.88 22.51
C HIS A 176 -25.17 -20.68 23.94
N PHE A 177 -24.82 -19.46 24.34
CA PHE A 177 -24.50 -19.14 25.72
C PHE A 177 -25.69 -19.39 26.67
N THR A 178 -26.89 -18.95 26.29
CA THR A 178 -28.11 -19.23 27.07
C THR A 178 -28.44 -20.73 27.14
N MET A 179 -28.17 -21.48 26.07
CA MET A 179 -28.38 -22.93 26.06
C MET A 179 -27.38 -23.68 26.95
N SER A 180 -26.09 -23.32 26.91
CA SER A 180 -25.06 -23.93 27.77
C SER A 180 -25.38 -23.75 29.25
N LYS A 181 -25.85 -22.56 29.65
CA LYS A 181 -26.29 -22.31 31.05
C LYS A 181 -27.46 -23.18 31.49
N LYS A 182 -28.35 -23.59 30.58
CA LYS A 182 -29.50 -24.45 30.92
C LYS A 182 -29.11 -25.92 31.11
N VAL A 183 -27.97 -26.35 30.57
CA VAL A 183 -27.47 -27.73 30.71
C VAL A 183 -26.69 -27.89 32.02
N SER A 184 -26.00 -26.86 32.50
CA SER A 184 -25.19 -26.89 33.74
C SER A 184 -25.98 -26.79 35.05
N VAL A 185 -27.32 -26.70 35.01
CA VAL A 185 -28.20 -26.53 36.19
C VAL A 185 -29.08 -27.78 36.41
N LYS A 186 -28.59 -28.95 36.01
CA LYS A 186 -29.20 -30.25 36.34
C LYS A 186 -28.22 -31.10 37.13
#